data_AF-A0A2G0YMC4-F1
#
_entry.id   AF-A0A2G0YMC4-F1
#
_cell.length_a   1.000
_cell.length_b   1.000
_cell.length_c   1.000
_cell.angle_alpha   90.00
_cell.angle_beta   90.00
_cell.angle_gamma   90.00
#
_symmetry.space_group_name_H-M   'P 1'
#
loop_
_entity.id
_entity.type
_entity.pdbx_description
1 polymer ?
#
loop_
_entity_poly.entity_id
_entity_poly.type
_entity_poly.pdbx_seq_one_letter_code
_entity_poly.pdbx_strand_id
1 'polypeptide(L)'
;MSWVAPSTENNVDKTLPPPVFSTKRDEKPSDILGALTATRRHFGENFDNSTHAAVIQMMMMTFGQSPLDLFDEVKASGDGYDVTMKDEFKVHVSQEELKTVAQASRFAGNDSSVIKDANFVLAAFAKRKQLAGKHGSFEKALTKTLEGETLLNCLRGMGVSALAQYMPASEMAASGATGVVGTHNFGGALVMNNAQYSYAEKRSVDNRYGYRLFDNKKIPDEPPVAIDRNDLNLFSVPVGTKPTDIWSGFYQSVEGNCVTVSAIKAAMMRFGQNPQGIYKKISATTDGYEVIMRDSFKLRVTHEELRKAREASGLKGNNQALLDDANFLYCVSAKRAELEDNDFRGRQGFEVAMQTLNDGEYPGEALHRLGLSAYVSESSVQELAEGAIGTLADARHSVAVIDGMVDMYGQKRSLVQSDWKGYFIRALKLV
;
A
#
# COMPACT_ATOMS: atom_id res chain seq x y z
N MET A 1 -35.31 55.91 0.21
CA MET A 1 -35.43 54.57 0.81
C MET A 1 -34.63 53.60 -0.06
N SER A 2 -33.37 53.37 0.27
CA SER A 2 -32.49 52.42 -0.41
C SER A 2 -32.58 51.08 0.30
N TRP A 3 -33.18 50.09 -0.36
CA TRP A 3 -33.19 48.70 0.09
C TRP A 3 -31.78 48.11 -0.07
N VAL A 4 -31.17 47.72 1.03
CA VAL A 4 -29.90 46.97 1.05
C VAL A 4 -30.26 45.49 1.07
N ALA A 5 -29.81 44.74 0.06
CA ALA A 5 -29.98 43.28 0.02
C ALA A 5 -29.13 42.63 1.13
N PRO A 6 -29.62 41.58 1.82
CA PRO A 6 -28.82 40.89 2.81
C PRO A 6 -27.69 40.13 2.11
N SER A 7 -26.47 40.33 2.61
CA SER A 7 -25.30 39.53 2.29
C SER A 7 -25.60 38.05 2.57
N THR A 8 -25.43 37.19 1.57
CA THR A 8 -25.40 35.74 1.73
C THR A 8 -24.14 35.37 2.52
N GLU A 9 -24.24 35.36 3.86
CA GLU A 9 -23.28 34.64 4.68
C GLU A 9 -23.35 33.17 4.30
N ASN A 10 -22.21 32.63 3.88
CA ASN A 10 -22.01 31.21 3.60
C ASN A 10 -22.52 30.40 4.80
N ASN A 11 -23.51 29.55 4.53
CA ASN A 11 -24.03 28.57 5.47
C ASN A 11 -22.96 27.48 5.64
N VAL A 12 -21.93 27.76 6.44
CA VAL A 12 -21.00 26.73 6.93
C VAL A 12 -21.84 25.84 7.84
N ASP A 13 -21.98 24.59 7.45
CA ASP A 13 -22.73 23.58 8.19
C ASP A 13 -22.22 23.49 9.63
N LYS A 14 -22.97 24.10 10.57
CA LYS A 14 -22.65 24.17 12.01
C LYS A 14 -22.74 22.81 12.71
N THR A 15 -23.00 21.73 11.98
CA THR A 15 -23.13 20.37 12.54
C THR A 15 -21.86 19.52 12.45
N LEU A 16 -20.84 19.94 11.69
CA LEU A 16 -19.59 19.20 11.52
C LEU A 16 -18.49 19.69 12.48
N PRO A 17 -17.68 18.78 13.06
CA PRO A 17 -16.62 19.18 13.98
C PRO A 17 -15.52 20.02 13.29
N PRO A 18 -14.98 21.06 13.95
CA PRO A 18 -13.88 21.84 13.41
C PRO A 18 -12.61 20.97 13.28
N PRO A 19 -11.74 21.20 12.28
CA PRO A 19 -10.51 20.43 12.10
C PRO A 19 -9.63 20.46 13.36
N VAL A 20 -9.29 19.29 13.89
CA VAL A 20 -8.35 19.15 15.03
C VAL A 20 -6.90 18.95 14.58
N PHE A 21 -6.64 19.08 13.29
CA PHE A 21 -5.38 18.85 12.61
C PHE A 21 -5.11 19.97 11.58
N SER A 22 -3.86 20.07 11.12
CA SER A 22 -3.48 21.03 10.07
C SER A 22 -4.25 20.76 8.79
N THR A 23 -4.87 21.77 8.18
CA THR A 23 -5.56 21.64 6.90
C THR A 23 -4.68 22.00 5.69
N LYS A 24 -3.42 22.41 5.94
CA LYS A 24 -2.48 22.71 4.88
C LYS A 24 -1.99 21.43 4.22
N ARG A 25 -2.10 21.36 2.89
CA ARG A 25 -1.65 20.23 2.08
C ARG A 25 -0.23 20.46 1.56
N ASP A 26 0.47 19.35 1.33
CA ASP A 26 1.77 19.27 0.67
C ASP A 26 2.92 20.01 1.41
N GLU A 27 2.68 20.48 2.63
CA GLU A 27 3.70 21.09 3.49
C GLU A 27 4.37 20.02 4.35
N LYS A 28 5.70 19.89 4.24
CA LYS A 28 6.50 19.00 5.08
C LYS A 28 7.00 19.76 6.32
N PRO A 29 7.11 19.10 7.48
CA PRO A 29 7.68 19.75 8.67
C PRO A 29 9.13 20.17 8.41
N SER A 30 9.44 21.45 8.66
CA SER A 30 10.78 21.99 8.47
C SER A 30 11.80 21.46 9.48
N ASP A 31 11.35 21.15 10.70
CA ASP A 31 12.13 20.54 11.79
C ASP A 31 11.40 19.32 12.36
N ILE A 32 11.31 18.24 11.59
CA ILE A 32 10.62 17.01 12.04
C ILE A 32 11.23 16.39 13.30
N LEU A 33 12.54 16.61 13.54
CA LEU A 33 13.27 16.04 14.67
C LEU A 33 12.95 16.78 15.98
N GLY A 34 12.76 18.10 15.93
CA GLY A 34 12.29 18.90 17.07
C GLY A 34 10.77 18.88 17.25
N ALA A 35 10.02 18.69 16.16
CA ALA A 35 8.56 18.77 16.15
C ALA A 35 7.85 17.55 16.75
N LEU A 36 8.45 16.35 16.64
CA LEU A 36 7.84 15.11 17.12
C LEU A 36 8.88 14.13 17.65
N THR A 37 8.66 13.62 18.85
CA THR A 37 9.40 12.49 19.41
C THR A 37 8.51 11.66 20.35
N ALA A 38 8.86 10.39 20.48
CA ALA A 38 8.41 9.53 21.56
C ALA A 38 9.05 9.92 22.89
N THR A 39 8.37 9.63 24.00
CA THR A 39 8.93 9.74 25.36
C THR A 39 9.30 8.37 25.90
N ARG A 40 10.32 8.32 26.76
CA ARG A 40 10.78 7.07 27.36
C ARG A 40 9.77 6.55 28.38
N ARG A 41 9.60 5.24 28.42
CA ARG A 41 8.88 4.57 29.51
C ARG A 41 9.53 4.85 30.86
N HIS A 42 8.71 4.88 31.90
CA HIS A 42 9.19 4.88 33.28
C HIS A 42 9.56 3.46 33.72
N PHE A 43 10.30 3.35 34.83
CA PHE A 43 10.61 2.04 35.41
C PHE A 43 9.32 1.30 35.77
N GLY A 44 9.22 0.03 35.36
CA GLY A 44 8.04 -0.83 35.60
C GLY A 44 6.88 -0.60 34.63
N GLU A 45 6.98 0.34 33.69
CA GLU A 45 5.94 0.62 32.70
C GLU A 45 6.08 -0.27 31.46
N ASN A 46 4.97 -0.85 30.98
CA ASN A 46 4.91 -1.53 29.68
C ASN A 46 4.44 -0.53 28.61
N PHE A 47 5.35 0.34 28.18
CA PHE A 47 5.07 1.42 27.24
C PHE A 47 6.21 1.58 26.23
N ASP A 48 5.89 1.70 24.95
CA ASP A 48 6.79 2.12 23.88
C ASP A 48 5.98 2.64 22.68
N ASN A 49 6.10 3.94 22.37
CA ASN A 49 5.53 4.55 21.17
C ASN A 49 6.59 5.01 20.16
N SER A 50 7.85 4.60 20.33
CA SER A 50 8.97 5.01 19.48
C SER A 50 8.82 4.56 18.03
N THR A 51 8.33 3.35 17.80
CA THR A 51 8.00 2.86 16.46
C THR A 51 6.93 3.73 15.80
N HIS A 52 5.87 4.08 16.53
CA HIS A 52 4.80 4.93 16.03
C HIS A 52 5.30 6.33 15.68
N ALA A 53 6.07 6.96 16.58
CA ALA A 53 6.67 8.26 16.32
C ALA A 53 7.56 8.23 15.06
N ALA A 54 8.46 7.25 14.96
CA ALA A 54 9.37 7.13 13.82
C ALA A 54 8.63 6.93 12.48
N VAL A 55 7.61 6.07 12.45
CA VAL A 55 6.81 5.84 11.22
C VAL A 55 5.99 7.07 10.87
N ILE A 56 5.38 7.76 11.84
CA ILE A 56 4.64 9.02 11.61
C ILE A 56 5.58 10.09 11.05
N GLN A 57 6.78 10.25 11.63
CA GLN A 57 7.78 11.19 11.12
C GLN A 57 8.16 10.86 9.67
N MET A 58 8.41 9.58 9.37
CA MET A 58 8.70 9.15 8.00
C MET A 58 7.53 9.44 7.05
N MET A 59 6.29 9.16 7.47
CA MET A 59 5.10 9.47 6.67
C MET A 59 4.97 10.97 6.39
N MET A 60 5.18 11.83 7.40
CA MET A 60 5.13 13.29 7.26
C MET A 60 6.20 13.81 6.30
N MET A 61 7.42 13.27 6.39
CA MET A 61 8.52 13.62 5.48
C MET A 61 8.32 13.07 4.07
N THR A 62 7.50 12.04 3.91
CA THR A 62 7.20 11.45 2.61
C THR A 62 6.07 12.19 1.91
N PHE A 63 4.89 12.24 2.55
CA PHE A 63 3.63 12.67 1.92
C PHE A 63 3.21 14.11 2.22
N GLY A 64 3.68 14.69 3.33
CA GLY A 64 3.19 15.96 3.89
C GLY A 64 2.72 15.80 5.34
N GLN A 65 2.68 16.88 6.11
CA GLN A 65 2.41 16.86 7.55
C GLN A 65 0.95 16.49 7.88
N SER A 66 0.01 17.05 7.13
CA SER A 66 -1.42 16.99 7.46
C SER A 66 -1.98 15.58 7.34
N PRO A 67 -2.92 15.15 8.21
CA PRO A 67 -3.71 13.94 7.98
C PRO A 67 -4.37 13.86 6.59
N LEU A 68 -4.63 15.01 5.95
CA LEU A 68 -5.14 15.10 4.58
C LEU A 68 -4.15 14.58 3.52
N ASP A 69 -2.85 14.58 3.83
CA ASP A 69 -1.78 14.02 2.99
C ASP A 69 -1.39 12.59 3.41
N LEU A 70 -1.48 12.31 4.71
CA LEU A 70 -1.09 11.04 5.31
C LEU A 70 -2.08 9.90 5.01
N PHE A 71 -3.37 10.21 4.81
CA PHE A 71 -4.40 9.25 4.43
C PHE A 71 -4.82 9.40 2.96
N ASP A 72 -5.67 8.49 2.47
CA ASP A 72 -6.27 8.64 1.14
C ASP A 72 -7.43 9.65 1.18
N GLU A 73 -8.24 9.57 2.24
CA GLU A 73 -9.34 10.49 2.47
C GLU A 73 -9.56 10.72 3.97
N VAL A 74 -9.87 11.96 4.34
CA VAL A 74 -10.35 12.33 5.68
C VAL A 74 -11.53 13.29 5.50
N LYS A 75 -12.69 12.92 6.07
CA LYS A 75 -13.93 13.70 6.01
C LYS A 75 -14.50 13.87 7.40
N ALA A 76 -14.89 15.09 7.75
CA ALA A 76 -15.68 15.32 8.96
C ALA A 76 -17.03 14.60 8.84
N SER A 77 -17.44 13.89 9.88
CA SER A 77 -18.64 13.05 9.89
C SER A 77 -19.12 12.88 11.32
N GLY A 78 -20.40 13.12 11.60
CA GLY A 78 -20.99 12.92 12.93
C GLY A 78 -20.18 13.54 14.08
N ASP A 79 -19.75 12.70 15.03
CA ASP A 79 -18.96 13.07 16.20
C ASP A 79 -17.44 13.04 15.98
N GLY A 80 -16.98 12.95 14.72
CA GLY A 80 -15.57 12.80 14.41
C GLY A 80 -15.24 12.86 12.92
N TYR A 81 -14.47 11.88 12.45
CA TYR A 81 -13.97 11.82 11.09
C TYR A 81 -14.03 10.42 10.51
N ASP A 82 -14.56 10.31 9.29
CA ASP A 82 -14.38 9.15 8.45
C ASP A 82 -13.02 9.25 7.74
N VAL A 83 -12.17 8.24 7.95
CA VAL A 83 -10.83 8.14 7.38
C VAL A 83 -10.76 6.92 6.49
N THR A 84 -10.33 7.13 5.25
CA THR A 84 -9.91 6.05 4.34
C THR A 84 -8.39 6.05 4.32
N MET A 85 -7.79 4.95 4.78
CA MET A 85 -6.35 4.74 4.76
C MET A 85 -5.84 4.54 3.32
N LYS A 86 -4.51 4.65 3.09
CA LYS A 86 -3.93 4.46 1.74
C LYS A 86 -4.04 3.02 1.23
N ASP A 87 -4.35 2.08 2.11
CA ASP A 87 -4.69 0.70 1.80
C ASP A 87 -6.22 0.46 1.76
N GLU A 88 -6.99 1.54 1.55
CA GLU A 88 -8.45 1.58 1.47
C GLU A 88 -9.21 1.13 2.73
N PHE A 89 -8.52 0.77 3.83
CA PHE A 89 -9.16 0.43 5.09
C PHE A 89 -9.88 1.66 5.67
N LYS A 90 -11.15 1.50 6.03
CA LYS A 90 -11.98 2.61 6.53
C LYS A 90 -12.15 2.53 8.03
N VAL A 91 -11.97 3.67 8.70
CA VAL A 91 -12.26 3.84 10.12
C VAL A 91 -13.06 5.11 10.34
N HIS A 92 -13.89 5.10 11.38
CA HIS A 92 -14.46 6.31 11.94
C HIS A 92 -13.76 6.60 13.26
N VAL A 93 -13.18 7.79 13.43
CA VAL A 93 -12.50 8.19 14.67
C VAL A 93 -13.26 9.35 15.31
N SER A 94 -13.76 9.16 16.53
CA SER A 94 -14.52 10.21 17.23
C SER A 94 -13.62 11.26 17.88
N GLN A 95 -14.18 12.42 18.21
CA GLN A 95 -13.49 13.46 18.97
C GLN A 95 -13.03 12.99 20.36
N GLU A 96 -13.80 12.12 21.01
CA GLU A 96 -13.40 11.58 22.32
C GLU A 96 -12.24 10.58 22.19
N GLU A 97 -12.22 9.78 21.13
CA GLU A 97 -11.09 8.90 20.81
C GLU A 97 -9.82 9.71 20.53
N LEU A 98 -9.92 10.80 19.76
CA LEU A 98 -8.81 11.72 19.50
C LEU A 98 -8.26 12.35 20.78
N LYS A 99 -9.15 12.79 21.67
CA LYS A 99 -8.78 13.35 22.98
C LYS A 99 -8.12 12.31 23.87
N THR A 100 -8.65 11.08 23.90
CA THR A 100 -8.07 9.95 24.64
C THR A 100 -6.65 9.66 24.17
N VAL A 101 -6.42 9.64 22.85
CA VAL A 101 -5.09 9.46 22.28
C VAL A 101 -4.16 10.61 22.64
N ALA A 102 -4.60 11.86 22.54
CA ALA A 102 -3.78 13.01 22.90
C ALA A 102 -3.32 13.00 24.37
N GLN A 103 -4.13 12.42 25.26
CA GLN A 103 -3.78 12.25 26.68
C GLN A 103 -2.83 11.06 26.93
N ALA A 104 -2.96 9.97 26.15
CA ALA A 104 -2.23 8.73 26.39
C ALA A 104 -0.94 8.59 25.56
N SER A 105 -0.85 9.24 24.40
CA SER A 105 0.22 9.01 23.43
C SER A 105 1.59 9.39 23.96
N ARG A 106 1.67 10.42 24.80
CA ARG A 106 2.94 11.01 25.29
C ARG A 106 3.92 11.34 24.15
N PHE A 107 3.40 11.76 22.99
CA PHE A 107 4.21 12.44 21.99
C PHE A 107 4.65 13.81 22.54
N ALA A 108 5.90 14.18 22.26
CA ALA A 108 6.50 15.45 22.68
C ALA A 108 7.16 16.15 21.49
N GLY A 109 7.35 17.47 21.59
CA GLY A 109 7.96 18.27 20.53
C GLY A 109 7.67 19.75 20.71
N ASN A 110 8.33 20.59 19.90
CA ASN A 110 8.17 22.04 19.91
C ASN A 110 7.01 22.54 19.00
N ASP A 111 6.41 21.67 18.19
CA ASP A 111 5.33 22.00 17.26
C ASP A 111 4.02 21.31 17.67
N SER A 112 3.11 22.10 18.25
CA SER A 112 1.79 21.61 18.68
C SER A 112 0.90 21.13 17.54
N SER A 113 1.09 21.64 16.31
CA SER A 113 0.34 21.18 15.14
C SER A 113 0.79 19.80 14.73
N VAL A 114 2.10 19.56 14.64
CA VAL A 114 2.66 18.24 14.31
C VAL A 114 2.24 17.19 15.35
N ILE A 115 2.22 17.55 16.64
CA ILE A 115 1.75 16.65 17.70
C ILE A 115 0.26 16.29 17.53
N LYS A 116 -0.59 17.26 17.18
CA LYS A 116 -2.02 17.00 16.90
C LYS A 116 -2.20 16.09 15.69
N ASP A 117 -1.47 16.36 14.61
CA ASP A 117 -1.48 15.57 13.39
C ASP A 117 -1.02 14.12 13.68
N ALA A 118 0.02 13.95 14.49
CA ALA A 118 0.52 12.63 14.92
C ALA A 118 -0.49 11.88 15.80
N ASN A 119 -1.16 12.57 16.73
CA ASN A 119 -2.22 11.96 17.55
C ASN A 119 -3.40 11.49 16.69
N PHE A 120 -3.76 12.24 15.64
CA PHE A 120 -4.79 11.82 14.71
C PHE A 120 -4.41 10.52 13.99
N VAL A 121 -3.16 10.41 13.52
CA VAL A 121 -2.67 9.18 12.86
C VAL A 121 -2.68 7.99 13.83
N LEU A 122 -2.23 8.19 15.07
CA LEU A 122 -2.24 7.16 16.10
C LEU A 122 -3.67 6.71 16.47
N ALA A 123 -4.64 7.63 16.45
CA ALA A 123 -6.05 7.30 16.68
C ALA A 123 -6.63 6.43 15.56
N ALA A 124 -6.36 6.77 14.30
CA ALA A 124 -6.76 5.94 13.16
C ALA A 124 -6.13 4.54 13.23
N PHE A 125 -4.84 4.44 13.59
CA PHE A 125 -4.17 3.16 13.85
C PHE A 125 -4.88 2.34 14.93
N ALA A 126 -5.10 2.95 16.11
CA ALA A 126 -5.74 2.26 17.24
C ALA A 126 -7.16 1.83 16.90
N LYS A 127 -7.91 2.63 16.13
CA LYS A 127 -9.25 2.30 15.66
C LYS A 127 -9.24 1.13 14.69
N ARG A 128 -8.32 1.09 13.73
CA ARG A 128 -8.14 -0.08 12.87
C ARG A 128 -7.81 -1.31 13.69
N LYS A 129 -6.91 -1.20 14.66
CA LYS A 129 -6.56 -2.31 15.56
C LYS A 129 -7.77 -2.78 16.36
N GLN A 130 -8.64 -1.88 16.82
CA GLN A 130 -9.90 -2.24 17.48
C GLN A 130 -10.81 -3.05 16.56
N LEU A 131 -10.99 -2.62 15.30
CA LEU A 131 -11.93 -3.24 14.35
C LEU A 131 -11.41 -4.55 13.76
N ALA A 132 -10.12 -4.59 13.41
CA ALA A 132 -9.48 -5.77 12.83
C ALA A 132 -9.07 -6.80 13.89
N GLY A 133 -8.83 -6.36 15.13
CA GLY A 133 -8.47 -7.22 16.25
C GLY A 133 -9.68 -7.58 17.13
N LYS A 134 -9.51 -8.56 18.01
CA LYS A 134 -10.52 -8.93 19.02
C LYS A 134 -10.36 -8.12 20.32
N HIS A 135 -10.05 -6.82 20.22
CA HIS A 135 -9.74 -5.97 21.38
C HIS A 135 -10.99 -5.43 22.11
N GLY A 136 -12.17 -5.49 21.48
CA GLY A 136 -13.45 -5.10 22.07
C GLY A 136 -13.67 -3.59 22.11
N SER A 137 -12.86 -2.84 22.87
CA SER A 137 -12.97 -1.38 23.00
C SER A 137 -11.76 -0.64 22.42
N PHE A 138 -11.93 0.65 22.13
CA PHE A 138 -10.87 1.52 21.60
C PHE A 138 -9.74 1.67 22.61
N GLU A 139 -10.04 1.84 23.89
CA GLU A 139 -9.07 2.03 24.96
C GLU A 139 -8.19 0.79 25.16
N LYS A 140 -8.76 -0.41 25.00
CA LYS A 140 -7.99 -1.67 25.03
C LYS A 140 -7.05 -1.76 23.82
N ALA A 141 -7.54 -1.38 22.63
CA ALA A 141 -6.72 -1.35 21.44
C ALA A 141 -5.60 -0.30 21.52
N LEU A 142 -5.89 0.88 22.08
CA LEU A 142 -4.93 1.95 22.30
C LEU A 142 -3.89 1.56 23.34
N THR A 143 -4.30 1.04 24.50
CA THR A 143 -3.38 0.52 25.52
C THR A 143 -2.44 -0.51 24.89
N LYS A 144 -2.98 -1.47 24.14
CA LYS A 144 -2.16 -2.49 23.48
C LYS A 144 -1.27 -1.93 22.36
N THR A 145 -1.65 -0.82 21.74
CA THR A 145 -0.82 -0.09 20.77
C THR A 145 0.37 0.57 21.46
N LEU A 146 0.15 1.16 22.63
CA LEU A 146 1.16 1.88 23.39
C LEU A 146 2.14 0.97 24.14
N GLU A 147 1.91 -0.34 24.20
CA GLU A 147 2.89 -1.33 24.70
C GLU A 147 4.05 -1.58 23.72
N GLY A 148 3.98 -1.06 22.49
CA GLY A 148 4.97 -1.26 21.43
C GLY A 148 4.42 -1.98 20.21
N GLU A 149 5.02 -1.69 19.06
CA GLU A 149 4.75 -2.37 17.79
C GLU A 149 6.02 -2.64 17.00
N THR A 150 6.00 -3.71 16.21
CA THR A 150 7.03 -3.93 15.19
C THR A 150 6.86 -2.91 14.05
N LEU A 151 7.95 -2.59 13.34
CA LEU A 151 7.88 -1.67 12.19
C LEU A 151 6.84 -2.09 11.16
N LEU A 152 6.82 -3.38 10.80
CA LEU A 152 5.89 -3.90 9.81
C LEU A 152 4.44 -3.80 10.28
N ASN A 153 4.15 -4.11 11.56
CA ASN A 153 2.81 -3.94 12.10
C ASN A 153 2.40 -2.46 12.13
N CYS A 154 3.33 -1.57 12.47
CA CYS A 154 3.10 -0.14 12.49
C CYS A 154 2.74 0.38 11.08
N LEU A 155 3.55 0.00 10.07
CA LEU A 155 3.28 0.31 8.66
C LEU A 155 1.93 -0.25 8.18
N ARG A 156 1.62 -1.50 8.55
CA ARG A 156 0.34 -2.14 8.21
C ARG A 156 -0.83 -1.42 8.86
N GLY A 157 -0.77 -1.14 10.16
CA GLY A 157 -1.87 -0.50 10.87
C GLY A 157 -2.06 0.98 10.53
N MET A 158 -1.02 1.65 10.02
CA MET A 158 -1.14 3.01 9.43
C MET A 158 -1.59 2.98 7.96
N GLY A 159 -1.75 1.78 7.38
CA GLY A 159 -2.22 1.60 6.01
C GLY A 159 -1.19 1.98 4.94
N VAL A 160 0.11 1.94 5.25
CA VAL A 160 1.19 2.34 4.34
C VAL A 160 2.21 1.22 4.05
N SER A 161 1.96 -0.01 4.49
CA SER A 161 2.87 -1.14 4.22
C SER A 161 3.05 -1.43 2.73
N ALA A 162 2.03 -1.12 1.92
CA ALA A 162 2.08 -1.24 0.46
C ALA A 162 3.00 -0.21 -0.22
N LEU A 163 3.37 0.85 0.51
CA LEU A 163 4.22 1.93 0.02
C LEU A 163 5.64 1.84 0.60
N ALA A 164 5.95 0.73 1.29
CA ALA A 164 7.20 0.54 2.00
C ALA A 164 8.17 -0.37 1.23
N GLN A 165 9.40 0.08 1.02
CA GLN A 165 10.51 -0.76 0.53
C GLN A 165 11.42 -1.14 1.68
N TYR A 166 11.74 -2.43 1.76
CA TYR A 166 12.72 -2.97 2.67
C TYR A 166 14.13 -2.73 2.11
N MET A 167 15.03 -2.15 2.91
CA MET A 167 16.41 -1.92 2.49
C MET A 167 17.39 -1.75 3.67
N PRO A 168 18.71 -1.93 3.46
CA PRO A 168 19.72 -1.65 4.47
C PRO A 168 19.74 -0.19 4.90
N ALA A 169 19.94 0.06 6.19
CA ALA A 169 19.97 1.43 6.71
C ALA A 169 21.20 2.21 6.24
N SER A 170 22.34 1.54 6.04
CA SER A 170 23.53 2.14 5.44
C SER A 170 23.27 2.67 4.03
N GLU A 171 22.44 1.97 3.26
CA GLU A 171 22.03 2.39 1.91
C GLU A 171 20.99 3.53 1.95
N MET A 172 20.01 3.47 2.87
CA MET A 172 19.11 4.61 3.12
C MET A 172 19.91 5.87 3.43
N ALA A 173 20.90 5.74 4.31
CA ALA A 173 21.75 6.82 4.75
C ALA A 173 22.64 7.37 3.62
N ALA A 174 23.27 6.48 2.84
CA ALA A 174 24.12 6.84 1.71
C ALA A 174 23.35 7.53 0.58
N SER A 175 22.11 7.10 0.32
CA SER A 175 21.22 7.70 -0.69
C SER A 175 20.52 8.98 -0.23
N GLY A 176 20.66 9.35 1.05
CA GLY A 176 19.93 10.47 1.66
C GLY A 176 18.43 10.21 1.82
N ALA A 177 17.99 8.95 1.72
CA ALA A 177 16.60 8.57 1.90
C ALA A 177 16.17 8.68 3.38
N THR A 178 14.93 9.09 3.59
CA THR A 178 14.28 9.03 4.91
C THR A 178 13.64 7.66 5.08
N GLY A 179 13.86 7.02 6.22
CA GLY A 179 13.34 5.70 6.52
C GLY A 179 13.20 5.42 8.00
N VAL A 180 12.91 4.17 8.36
CA VAL A 180 12.78 3.71 9.75
C VAL A 180 13.48 2.38 9.96
N VAL A 181 14.13 2.20 11.11
CA VAL A 181 14.85 0.98 11.49
C VAL A 181 14.45 0.49 12.88
N GLY A 182 14.59 -0.81 13.10
CA GLY A 182 14.40 -1.40 14.41
C GLY A 182 15.55 -1.01 15.34
N THR A 183 15.26 -0.82 16.62
CA THR A 183 16.25 -0.55 17.66
C THR A 183 16.56 -1.80 18.47
N HIS A 184 17.65 -1.78 19.24
CA HIS A 184 18.08 -2.92 20.06
C HIS A 184 17.09 -3.25 21.20
N ASN A 185 16.16 -2.33 21.50
CA ASN A 185 15.19 -2.47 22.58
C ASN A 185 13.78 -2.76 22.04
N PHE A 186 13.67 -3.34 20.83
CA PHE A 186 12.40 -3.65 20.16
C PHE A 186 11.52 -2.44 19.77
N GLY A 187 12.00 -1.21 19.96
CA GLY A 187 11.38 0.02 19.46
C GLY A 187 11.85 0.42 18.05
N GLY A 188 11.43 1.59 17.57
CA GLY A 188 11.80 2.13 16.25
C GLY A 188 12.63 3.41 16.30
N ALA A 189 13.37 3.67 15.22
CA ALA A 189 14.13 4.91 15.02
C ALA A 189 13.93 5.43 13.59
N LEU A 190 13.85 6.75 13.44
CA LEU A 190 13.86 7.43 12.14
C LEU A 190 15.29 7.48 11.62
N VAL A 191 15.53 7.08 10.37
CA VAL A 191 16.78 7.31 9.63
C VAL A 191 16.60 8.53 8.75
N MET A 192 17.45 9.54 8.95
CA MET A 192 17.46 10.76 8.15
C MET A 192 18.85 11.41 8.24
N ASN A 193 19.33 12.07 7.18
CA ASN A 193 20.60 12.82 7.19
C ASN A 193 21.78 11.99 7.73
N ASN A 194 21.91 10.74 7.28
CA ASN A 194 22.98 9.80 7.68
C ASN A 194 23.07 9.52 9.19
N ALA A 195 21.94 9.59 9.91
CA ALA A 195 21.85 9.26 11.33
C ALA A 195 20.51 8.59 11.65
N GLN A 196 20.46 7.85 12.76
CA GLN A 196 19.22 7.32 13.32
C GLN A 196 18.80 8.11 14.56
N TYR A 197 17.51 8.36 14.72
CA TYR A 197 16.91 9.18 15.78
C TYR A 197 15.82 8.42 16.52
N SER A 198 15.92 8.35 17.84
CA SER A 198 14.89 7.76 18.72
C SER A 198 14.93 8.44 20.08
N TYR A 199 13.77 8.74 20.65
CA TYR A 199 13.67 9.47 21.93
C TYR A 199 14.48 10.79 21.94
N ALA A 200 14.46 11.54 20.84
CA ALA A 200 15.28 12.74 20.60
C ALA A 200 16.81 12.52 20.66
N GLU A 201 17.29 11.28 20.71
CA GLU A 201 18.72 10.96 20.67
C GLU A 201 19.18 10.65 19.25
N LYS A 202 20.33 11.20 18.87
CA LYS A 202 21.03 10.89 17.62
C LYS A 202 22.01 9.75 17.83
N ARG A 203 22.02 8.77 16.92
CA ARG A 203 23.02 7.68 16.87
C ARG A 203 23.52 7.46 15.45
N SER A 204 24.67 6.80 15.32
CA SER A 204 25.17 6.33 14.03
C SER A 204 24.21 5.30 13.43
N VAL A 205 24.07 5.34 12.11
CA VAL A 205 23.37 4.30 11.36
C VAL A 205 24.18 3.00 11.46
N ASP A 206 23.49 1.90 11.77
CA ASP A 206 24.09 0.56 11.75
C ASP A 206 23.63 -0.20 10.50
N ASN A 207 24.14 -1.43 10.32
CA ASN A 207 23.82 -2.25 9.14
C ASN A 207 22.49 -3.01 9.27
N ARG A 208 21.55 -2.55 10.12
CA ARG A 208 20.23 -3.16 10.18
C ARG A 208 19.41 -2.78 8.97
N TYR A 209 18.44 -3.63 8.67
CA TYR A 209 17.45 -3.32 7.66
C TYR A 209 16.30 -2.51 8.26
N GLY A 210 15.66 -1.74 7.41
CA GLY A 210 14.50 -0.95 7.75
C GLY A 210 13.58 -0.77 6.55
N TYR A 211 12.67 0.18 6.68
CA TYR A 211 11.72 0.52 5.64
C TYR A 211 11.85 1.99 5.27
N ARG A 212 11.80 2.30 3.99
CA ARG A 212 11.51 3.65 3.49
C ARG A 212 10.13 3.68 2.86
N LEU A 213 9.49 4.84 2.83
CA LEU A 213 8.30 5.05 2.02
C LEU A 213 8.66 5.74 0.70
N PHE A 214 7.83 5.55 -0.31
CA PHE A 214 7.90 6.33 -1.54
C PHE A 214 6.68 7.21 -1.67
N ASP A 215 6.92 8.41 -2.21
CA ASP A 215 5.86 9.34 -2.56
C ASP A 215 5.44 9.08 -4.01
N ASN A 216 4.22 8.57 -4.17
CA ASN A 216 3.58 8.31 -5.45
C ASN A 216 3.08 9.59 -6.15
N LYS A 217 3.09 10.76 -5.49
CA LYS A 217 2.79 12.05 -6.11
C LYS A 217 3.91 12.58 -7.01
N LYS A 218 5.11 11.97 -7.00
CA LYS A 218 6.27 12.45 -7.79
C LYS A 218 6.17 12.19 -9.30
N ILE A 219 5.13 11.49 -9.75
CA ILE A 219 4.75 11.56 -11.16
C ILE A 219 3.98 12.85 -11.32
N PRO A 220 4.46 13.80 -12.15
CA PRO A 220 3.90 15.15 -12.20
C PRO A 220 2.38 15.09 -12.36
N ASP A 221 1.66 15.78 -11.47
CA ASP A 221 0.21 16.01 -11.54
C ASP A 221 -0.16 16.93 -12.73
N GLU A 222 0.73 17.17 -13.69
CA GLU A 222 0.33 17.77 -14.96
C GLU A 222 -0.71 16.84 -15.57
N PRO A 223 -1.98 17.25 -15.67
CA PRO A 223 -2.99 16.39 -16.22
C PRO A 223 -2.52 16.12 -17.65
N PRO A 224 -2.26 14.86 -18.03
CA PRO A 224 -2.10 14.57 -19.44
C PRO A 224 -3.36 15.06 -20.14
N VAL A 225 -3.26 15.37 -21.43
CA VAL A 225 -4.43 15.59 -22.26
C VAL A 225 -5.21 14.27 -22.29
N ALA A 226 -6.07 14.07 -21.29
CA ALA A 226 -6.92 12.92 -21.16
C ALA A 226 -7.92 13.01 -22.30
N ILE A 227 -7.84 12.06 -23.23
CA ILE A 227 -8.81 11.96 -24.31
C ILE A 227 -10.11 11.44 -23.69
N ASP A 228 -11.24 12.11 -23.97
CA ASP A 228 -12.55 11.81 -23.38
C ASP A 228 -12.97 10.34 -23.62
N ARG A 229 -13.74 9.82 -22.66
CA ARG A 229 -13.97 8.42 -22.27
C ARG A 229 -14.67 7.51 -23.29
N ASN A 230 -14.94 7.96 -24.51
CA ASN A 230 -15.67 7.17 -25.50
C ASN A 230 -14.80 6.51 -26.59
N ASP A 231 -13.52 6.87 -26.71
CA ASP A 231 -12.74 6.52 -27.91
C ASP A 231 -11.70 5.40 -27.76
N LEU A 232 -11.62 4.69 -26.63
CA LEU A 232 -10.76 3.50 -26.57
C LEU A 232 -11.49 2.33 -25.89
N ASN A 233 -12.00 1.43 -26.72
CA ASN A 233 -12.36 0.03 -26.39
C ASN A 233 -11.11 -0.74 -25.91
N LEU A 234 -10.43 -0.29 -24.85
CA LEU A 234 -9.24 -0.94 -24.31
C LEU A 234 -9.53 -2.33 -23.80
N PHE A 235 -10.67 -2.45 -23.12
CA PHE A 235 -11.08 -3.62 -22.38
C PHE A 235 -12.50 -3.94 -22.83
N SER A 236 -12.67 -5.07 -23.51
CA SER A 236 -13.95 -5.43 -24.14
C SER A 236 -14.99 -5.99 -23.15
N VAL A 237 -14.60 -6.17 -21.90
CA VAL A 237 -15.40 -6.82 -20.86
C VAL A 237 -15.85 -5.79 -19.82
N PRO A 238 -17.13 -5.79 -19.39
CA PRO A 238 -17.60 -4.87 -18.34
C PRO A 238 -16.82 -5.01 -17.03
N VAL A 239 -16.58 -3.89 -16.36
CA VAL A 239 -15.87 -3.83 -15.06
C VAL A 239 -16.51 -4.78 -14.04
N GLY A 240 -15.69 -5.55 -13.32
CA GLY A 240 -16.13 -6.53 -12.33
C GLY A 240 -16.56 -7.90 -12.88
N THR A 241 -16.66 -8.06 -14.21
CA THR A 241 -16.99 -9.35 -14.81
C THR A 241 -15.82 -10.32 -14.69
N LYS A 242 -16.03 -11.47 -14.06
CA LYS A 242 -14.99 -12.51 -13.94
C LYS A 242 -14.76 -13.22 -15.29
N PRO A 243 -13.51 -13.62 -15.61
CA PRO A 243 -13.24 -14.51 -16.73
C PRO A 243 -14.03 -15.82 -16.59
N THR A 244 -14.67 -16.27 -17.67
CA THR A 244 -15.37 -17.57 -17.72
C THR A 244 -14.39 -18.73 -17.73
N ASP A 245 -13.24 -18.56 -18.40
CA ASP A 245 -12.13 -19.50 -18.41
C ASP A 245 -10.80 -18.80 -18.14
N ILE A 246 -10.45 -18.69 -16.85
CA ILE A 246 -9.16 -18.17 -16.40
C ILE A 246 -8.00 -19.15 -16.65
N TRP A 247 -8.29 -20.42 -16.92
CA TRP A 247 -7.26 -21.47 -17.00
C TRP A 247 -6.63 -21.45 -18.37
N SER A 248 -7.40 -21.77 -19.42
CA SER A 248 -6.86 -21.84 -20.79
C SER A 248 -6.94 -20.51 -21.55
N GLY A 249 -7.71 -19.56 -21.02
CA GLY A 249 -7.86 -18.22 -21.60
C GLY A 249 -6.56 -17.43 -21.66
N PHE A 250 -5.70 -17.52 -20.64
CA PHE A 250 -4.28 -17.19 -20.73
C PHE A 250 -3.46 -18.01 -19.72
N TYR A 251 -2.19 -18.27 -20.01
CA TYR A 251 -1.28 -18.99 -19.14
C TYR A 251 0.19 -18.69 -19.48
N GLN A 252 1.06 -19.01 -18.52
CA GLN A 252 2.51 -18.91 -18.65
C GLN A 252 3.02 -19.89 -19.72
N SER A 253 3.86 -19.42 -20.65
CA SER A 253 4.57 -20.30 -21.60
C SER A 253 6.09 -20.31 -21.46
N VAL A 254 6.65 -19.39 -20.66
CA VAL A 254 8.09 -19.26 -20.40
C VAL A 254 8.32 -19.43 -18.91
N GLU A 255 9.31 -20.22 -18.49
CA GLU A 255 9.66 -20.41 -17.08
C GLU A 255 10.13 -19.10 -16.42
N GLY A 256 9.89 -18.94 -15.12
CA GLY A 256 10.37 -17.78 -14.33
C GLY A 256 9.31 -16.74 -13.95
N ASN A 257 8.29 -16.50 -14.78
CA ASN A 257 7.27 -15.47 -14.51
C ASN A 257 6.02 -15.97 -13.74
N CYS A 258 6.11 -17.15 -13.13
CA CYS A 258 4.98 -17.83 -12.49
C CYS A 258 4.33 -17.01 -11.38
N VAL A 259 5.12 -16.27 -10.60
CA VAL A 259 4.63 -15.38 -9.53
C VAL A 259 3.78 -14.24 -10.11
N THR A 260 4.22 -13.67 -11.23
CA THR A 260 3.45 -12.63 -11.92
C THR A 260 2.17 -13.17 -12.53
N VAL A 261 2.22 -14.33 -13.21
CA VAL A 261 1.02 -14.95 -13.83
C VAL A 261 -0.01 -15.37 -12.78
N SER A 262 0.44 -15.99 -11.68
CA SER A 262 -0.45 -16.42 -10.60
C SER A 262 -1.16 -15.24 -9.95
N ALA A 263 -0.45 -14.13 -9.71
CA ALA A 263 -1.00 -12.90 -9.16
C ALA A 263 -2.04 -12.25 -10.09
N ILE A 264 -1.75 -12.16 -11.40
CA ILE A 264 -2.68 -11.64 -12.41
C ILE A 264 -3.97 -12.47 -12.44
N LYS A 265 -3.85 -13.81 -12.45
CA LYS A 265 -5.03 -14.69 -12.46
C LYS A 265 -5.87 -14.54 -11.19
N ALA A 266 -5.24 -14.51 -10.03
CA ALA A 266 -5.93 -14.30 -8.76
C ALA A 266 -6.64 -12.93 -8.73
N ALA A 267 -5.97 -11.87 -9.18
CA ALA A 267 -6.53 -10.53 -9.26
C ALA A 267 -7.76 -10.46 -10.19
N MET A 268 -7.66 -11.03 -11.39
CA MET A 268 -8.78 -11.07 -12.35
C MET A 268 -9.98 -11.87 -11.83
N MET A 269 -9.76 -12.95 -11.08
CA MET A 269 -10.84 -13.72 -10.47
C MET A 269 -11.46 -13.06 -9.25
N ARG A 270 -10.68 -12.24 -8.51
CA ARG A 270 -11.16 -11.48 -7.36
C ARG A 270 -11.93 -10.22 -7.77
N PHE A 271 -11.35 -9.42 -8.67
CA PHE A 271 -11.82 -8.07 -8.99
C PHE A 271 -12.43 -7.92 -10.39
N GLY A 272 -12.39 -8.99 -11.20
CA GLY A 272 -12.88 -9.00 -12.57
C GLY A 272 -11.76 -8.91 -13.60
N GLN A 273 -12.05 -9.39 -14.81
CA GLN A 273 -11.14 -9.45 -15.95
C GLN A 273 -10.62 -8.05 -16.33
N ASN A 274 -11.52 -7.09 -16.43
CA ASN A 274 -11.20 -5.73 -16.85
C ASN A 274 -10.25 -5.08 -15.83
N PRO A 275 -9.05 -4.59 -16.24
CA PRO A 275 -8.09 -3.95 -15.35
C PRO A 275 -8.63 -2.76 -14.54
N GLN A 276 -9.70 -2.09 -15.00
CA GLN A 276 -10.38 -1.03 -14.22
C GLN A 276 -11.07 -1.56 -12.95
N GLY A 277 -11.33 -2.86 -12.84
CA GLY A 277 -11.79 -3.47 -11.58
C GLY A 277 -10.65 -3.69 -10.58
N ILE A 278 -9.42 -3.87 -11.09
CA ILE A 278 -8.23 -4.16 -10.29
C ILE A 278 -7.57 -2.87 -9.81
N TYR A 279 -7.41 -1.86 -10.67
CA TYR A 279 -6.82 -0.57 -10.31
C TYR A 279 -7.86 0.46 -9.88
N LYS A 280 -7.45 1.48 -9.12
CA LYS A 280 -8.32 2.58 -8.66
C LYS A 280 -8.76 3.46 -9.82
N LYS A 281 -7.85 3.74 -10.78
CA LYS A 281 -8.15 4.51 -11.99
C LYS A 281 -7.20 4.13 -13.11
N ILE A 282 -7.72 4.09 -14.33
CA ILE A 282 -6.92 4.05 -15.56
C ILE A 282 -7.40 5.21 -16.43
N SER A 283 -6.48 6.00 -16.98
CA SER A 283 -6.79 7.11 -17.89
C SER A 283 -5.93 7.01 -19.13
N ALA A 284 -6.55 7.01 -20.30
CA ALA A 284 -5.81 7.00 -21.56
C ALA A 284 -5.12 8.35 -21.78
N THR A 285 -3.90 8.29 -22.31
CA THR A 285 -3.12 9.46 -22.75
C THR A 285 -2.85 9.34 -24.24
N THR A 286 -2.25 10.37 -24.84
CA THR A 286 -1.89 10.38 -26.27
C THR A 286 -0.87 9.30 -26.66
N ASP A 287 -0.08 8.82 -25.70
CA ASP A 287 1.05 7.91 -25.91
C ASP A 287 0.97 6.65 -25.04
N GLY A 288 -0.13 6.42 -24.33
CA GLY A 288 -0.23 5.33 -23.38
C GLY A 288 -1.37 5.47 -22.37
N TYR A 289 -1.06 5.15 -21.11
CA TYR A 289 -2.01 5.11 -20.00
C TYR A 289 -1.39 5.60 -18.71
N GLU A 290 -2.15 6.36 -17.96
CA GLU A 290 -1.92 6.60 -16.54
C GLU A 290 -2.73 5.62 -15.71
N VAL A 291 -2.07 5.04 -14.71
CA VAL A 291 -2.65 4.07 -13.79
C VAL A 291 -2.46 4.58 -12.37
N ILE A 292 -3.57 4.64 -11.65
CA ILE A 292 -3.60 4.82 -10.20
C ILE A 292 -3.99 3.48 -9.60
N MET A 293 -3.06 2.85 -8.91
CA MET A 293 -3.23 1.58 -8.22
C MET A 293 -4.05 1.72 -6.94
N ARG A 294 -4.49 0.60 -6.35
CA ARG A 294 -5.29 0.58 -5.12
C ARG A 294 -4.52 1.00 -3.88
N ASP A 295 -3.22 0.70 -3.84
CA ASP A 295 -2.30 1.27 -2.85
C ASP A 295 -1.91 2.73 -3.17
N SER A 296 -2.65 3.38 -4.06
CA SER A 296 -2.45 4.75 -4.53
C SER A 296 -1.19 4.97 -5.36
N PHE A 297 -0.37 3.95 -5.63
CA PHE A 297 0.80 4.09 -6.50
C PHE A 297 0.37 4.59 -7.88
N LYS A 298 0.96 5.70 -8.33
CA LYS A 298 0.71 6.25 -9.67
C LYS A 298 1.84 5.79 -10.58
N LEU A 299 1.52 5.44 -11.83
CA LEU A 299 2.50 5.20 -12.89
C LEU A 299 1.92 5.53 -14.27
N ARG A 300 2.81 5.73 -15.23
CA ARG A 300 2.47 5.86 -16.66
C ARG A 300 3.13 4.71 -17.42
N VAL A 301 2.35 4.05 -18.26
CA VAL A 301 2.84 3.07 -19.24
C VAL A 301 2.62 3.61 -20.64
N THR A 302 3.63 3.53 -21.51
CA THR A 302 3.51 3.94 -22.91
C THR A 302 2.95 2.81 -23.77
N HIS A 303 2.45 3.14 -24.97
CA HIS A 303 2.07 2.13 -25.97
C HIS A 303 3.25 1.23 -26.37
N GLU A 304 4.45 1.79 -26.42
CA GLU A 304 5.66 1.03 -26.74
C GLU A 304 6.05 0.07 -25.60
N GLU A 305 5.95 0.50 -24.35
CA GLU A 305 6.13 -0.38 -23.18
C GLU A 305 5.11 -1.50 -23.16
N LEU A 306 3.84 -1.21 -23.48
CA LEU A 306 2.81 -2.23 -23.58
C LEU A 306 3.10 -3.25 -24.70
N ARG A 307 3.63 -2.79 -25.85
CA ARG A 307 4.07 -3.69 -26.93
C ARG A 307 5.22 -4.58 -26.47
N LYS A 308 6.26 -4.01 -25.86
CA LYS A 308 7.40 -4.75 -25.31
C LYS A 308 6.98 -5.75 -24.24
N ALA A 309 6.06 -5.36 -23.36
CA ALA A 309 5.49 -6.22 -22.32
C ALA A 309 4.73 -7.41 -22.91
N ARG A 310 3.93 -7.20 -23.98
CA ARG A 310 3.25 -8.29 -24.69
C ARG A 310 4.24 -9.31 -25.27
N GLU A 311 5.37 -8.85 -25.78
CA GLU A 311 6.41 -9.72 -26.34
C GLU A 311 7.18 -10.46 -25.25
N ALA A 312 7.58 -9.75 -24.19
CA ALA A 312 8.41 -10.28 -23.11
C ALA A 312 7.65 -11.18 -22.12
N SER A 313 6.34 -10.99 -21.94
CA SER A 313 5.53 -11.80 -21.02
C SER A 313 5.43 -13.25 -21.47
N GLY A 314 5.50 -13.49 -22.79
CA GLY A 314 5.33 -14.82 -23.37
C GLY A 314 4.00 -15.49 -23.01
N LEU A 315 2.96 -14.73 -22.67
CA LEU A 315 1.66 -15.31 -22.33
C LEU A 315 1.01 -15.96 -23.56
N LYS A 316 0.43 -17.14 -23.36
CA LYS A 316 -0.33 -17.87 -24.39
C LYS A 316 -1.75 -18.12 -23.91
N GLY A 317 -2.70 -18.33 -24.81
CA GLY A 317 -4.10 -18.51 -24.45
C GLY A 317 -5.00 -18.59 -25.66
N ASN A 318 -6.25 -19.03 -25.47
CA ASN A 318 -7.26 -19.10 -26.53
C ASN A 318 -8.25 -17.92 -26.50
N ASN A 319 -8.15 -17.02 -25.51
CA ASN A 319 -9.01 -15.85 -25.38
C ASN A 319 -8.18 -14.57 -25.54
N GLN A 320 -8.30 -13.94 -26.71
CA GLN A 320 -7.50 -12.76 -27.05
C GLN A 320 -7.80 -11.56 -26.12
N ALA A 321 -9.06 -11.32 -25.78
CA ALA A 321 -9.42 -10.20 -24.89
C ALA A 321 -8.80 -10.39 -23.50
N LEU A 322 -8.88 -11.60 -22.94
CA LEU A 322 -8.27 -11.91 -21.66
C LEU A 322 -6.74 -11.82 -21.70
N LEU A 323 -6.12 -12.25 -22.81
CA LEU A 323 -4.68 -12.09 -23.03
C LEU A 323 -4.28 -10.61 -23.09
N ASP A 324 -5.05 -9.77 -23.77
CA ASP A 324 -4.77 -8.33 -23.85
C ASP A 324 -4.86 -7.67 -22.47
N ASP A 325 -5.88 -8.02 -21.69
CA ASP A 325 -6.04 -7.55 -20.29
C ASP A 325 -4.89 -8.03 -19.40
N ALA A 326 -4.48 -9.30 -19.52
CA ALA A 326 -3.38 -9.88 -18.75
C ALA A 326 -2.03 -9.23 -19.10
N ASN A 327 -1.78 -8.97 -20.38
CA ASN A 327 -0.58 -8.27 -20.83
C ASN A 327 -0.54 -6.81 -20.35
N PHE A 328 -1.69 -6.14 -20.24
CA PHE A 328 -1.77 -4.82 -19.63
C PHE A 328 -1.34 -4.86 -18.16
N LEU A 329 -1.86 -5.80 -17.38
CA LEU A 329 -1.48 -5.98 -15.97
C LEU A 329 0.01 -6.34 -15.82
N TYR A 330 0.55 -7.18 -16.71
CA TYR A 330 1.98 -7.49 -16.76
C TYR A 330 2.83 -6.23 -17.05
N CYS A 331 2.44 -5.42 -18.04
CA CYS A 331 3.11 -4.16 -18.37
C CYS A 331 3.15 -3.19 -17.18
N VAL A 332 2.04 -3.06 -16.49
CA VAL A 332 1.92 -2.21 -15.29
C VAL A 332 2.80 -2.73 -14.16
N SER A 333 2.83 -4.05 -13.92
CA SER A 333 3.73 -4.70 -12.96
C SER A 333 5.21 -4.43 -13.30
N ALA A 334 5.60 -4.56 -14.57
CA ALA A 334 6.96 -4.30 -15.03
C ALA A 334 7.37 -2.82 -14.86
N LYS A 335 6.46 -1.89 -15.15
CA LYS A 335 6.72 -0.45 -14.95
C LYS A 335 6.90 -0.13 -13.47
N ARG A 336 6.13 -0.76 -12.59
CA ARG A 336 6.34 -0.59 -11.14
C ARG A 336 7.68 -1.18 -10.69
N ALA A 337 8.06 -2.35 -11.19
CA ALA A 337 9.37 -2.95 -10.92
C ALA A 337 10.54 -2.05 -11.35
N GLU A 338 10.42 -1.36 -12.49
CA GLU A 338 11.40 -0.37 -12.93
C GLU A 338 11.54 0.78 -11.92
N LEU A 339 10.40 1.35 -11.49
CA LEU A 339 10.38 2.51 -10.58
C LEU A 339 10.86 2.17 -9.16
N GLU A 340 10.49 0.99 -8.65
CA GLU A 340 10.85 0.51 -7.31
C GLU A 340 12.25 -0.11 -7.23
N ASP A 341 12.94 -0.27 -8.37
CA ASP A 341 14.25 -0.92 -8.47
C ASP A 341 14.23 -2.39 -8.06
N ASN A 342 13.28 -3.15 -8.62
CA ASN A 342 13.14 -4.58 -8.36
C ASN A 342 14.50 -5.28 -8.55
N ASP A 343 14.86 -6.14 -7.60
CA ASP A 343 16.14 -6.86 -7.51
C ASP A 343 17.39 -5.98 -7.65
N PHE A 344 17.29 -4.70 -7.27
CA PHE A 344 18.38 -3.71 -7.34
C PHE A 344 18.94 -3.48 -8.76
N ARG A 345 18.16 -3.85 -9.78
CA ARG A 345 18.51 -3.66 -11.18
C ARG A 345 17.37 -3.13 -12.04
N GLY A 346 16.13 -3.15 -11.54
CA GLY A 346 14.95 -2.66 -12.27
C GLY A 346 15.12 -1.23 -12.80
N ARG A 347 15.83 -0.35 -12.08
CA ARG A 347 16.06 1.05 -12.52
C ARG A 347 16.99 1.20 -13.71
N GLN A 348 17.63 0.13 -14.17
CA GLN A 348 18.46 0.18 -15.39
C GLN A 348 17.60 0.35 -16.66
N GLY A 349 16.29 0.09 -16.58
CA GLY A 349 15.32 0.38 -17.62
C GLY A 349 14.19 -0.65 -17.68
N PHE A 350 13.11 -0.31 -18.39
CA PHE A 350 11.91 -1.13 -18.52
C PHE A 350 12.19 -2.58 -18.98
N GLU A 351 13.11 -2.79 -19.91
CA GLU A 351 13.49 -4.13 -20.36
C GLU A 351 14.20 -4.94 -19.27
N VAL A 352 15.05 -4.29 -18.46
CA VAL A 352 15.71 -4.95 -17.32
C VAL A 352 14.68 -5.27 -16.25
N ALA A 353 13.73 -4.37 -15.99
CA ALA A 353 12.61 -4.64 -15.10
C ALA A 353 11.76 -5.83 -15.56
N MET A 354 11.46 -5.98 -16.86
CA MET A 354 10.77 -7.20 -17.33
C MET A 354 11.58 -8.48 -17.10
N GLN A 355 12.92 -8.41 -17.12
CA GLN A 355 13.76 -9.57 -16.78
C GLN A 355 13.66 -9.95 -15.30
N THR A 356 13.52 -8.97 -14.40
CA THR A 356 13.34 -9.23 -12.95
C THR A 356 11.99 -9.88 -12.65
N LEU A 357 11.00 -9.72 -13.54
CA LEU A 357 9.72 -10.41 -13.43
C LEU A 357 9.82 -11.89 -13.86
N ASN A 358 10.89 -12.26 -14.57
CA ASN A 358 11.02 -13.52 -15.29
C ASN A 358 12.20 -14.39 -14.79
N ASP A 359 12.83 -14.06 -13.67
CA ASP A 359 14.00 -14.79 -13.13
C ASP A 359 13.72 -15.56 -11.82
N GLY A 360 12.45 -15.63 -11.40
CA GLY A 360 12.02 -16.37 -10.22
C GLY A 360 11.92 -15.47 -9.00
N GLU A 361 10.69 -15.02 -8.72
CA GLU A 361 10.42 -13.99 -7.73
C GLU A 361 10.00 -14.56 -6.38
N TYR A 362 10.09 -13.75 -5.33
CA TYR A 362 9.58 -14.14 -4.03
C TYR A 362 8.04 -14.14 -4.03
N PRO A 363 7.37 -15.17 -3.48
CA PRO A 363 5.92 -15.25 -3.48
C PRO A 363 5.25 -14.00 -2.86
N GLY A 364 4.36 -13.35 -3.61
CA GLY A 364 3.61 -12.17 -3.18
C GLY A 364 4.13 -10.84 -3.74
N GLU A 365 5.34 -10.79 -4.30
CA GLU A 365 5.88 -9.56 -4.90
C GLU A 365 5.02 -9.05 -6.07
N ALA A 366 4.54 -9.94 -6.93
CA ALA A 366 3.67 -9.53 -8.02
C ALA A 366 2.31 -8.98 -7.53
N LEU A 367 1.74 -9.50 -6.44
CA LEU A 367 0.52 -8.93 -5.86
C LEU A 367 0.77 -7.51 -5.35
N HIS A 368 1.94 -7.26 -4.76
CA HIS A 368 2.37 -5.92 -4.40
C HIS A 368 2.51 -5.02 -5.62
N ARG A 369 3.16 -5.48 -6.70
CA ARG A 369 3.32 -4.67 -7.92
C ARG A 369 2.02 -4.42 -8.68
N LEU A 370 0.99 -5.24 -8.47
CA LEU A 370 -0.36 -4.95 -8.94
C LEU A 370 -1.10 -3.95 -8.02
N GLY A 371 -0.45 -3.43 -6.99
CA GLY A 371 -1.01 -2.49 -6.03
C GLY A 371 -1.99 -3.12 -5.05
N LEU A 372 -1.91 -4.44 -4.83
CA LEU A 372 -2.88 -5.20 -4.05
C LEU A 372 -2.41 -5.52 -2.63
N SER A 373 -1.29 -4.97 -2.15
CA SER A 373 -0.75 -5.32 -0.82
C SER A 373 -1.77 -5.15 0.32
N ALA A 374 -2.66 -4.17 0.21
CA ALA A 374 -3.79 -3.92 1.11
C ALA A 374 -4.84 -5.05 1.15
N TYR A 375 -4.97 -5.75 0.03
CA TYR A 375 -5.93 -6.80 -0.22
C TYR A 375 -5.31 -8.18 -0.10
N VAL A 376 -4.09 -8.28 0.43
CA VAL A 376 -3.40 -9.56 0.59
C VAL A 376 -3.34 -9.91 2.07
N SER A 377 -3.71 -11.14 2.40
CA SER A 377 -3.52 -11.73 3.71
C SER A 377 -2.78 -13.05 3.59
N GLU A 378 -1.99 -13.40 4.61
CA GLU A 378 -1.49 -14.77 4.77
C GLU A 378 -2.68 -15.74 4.84
N SER A 379 -2.48 -16.92 4.30
CA SER A 379 -3.50 -17.97 4.25
C SER A 379 -2.90 -19.35 4.51
N SER A 380 -3.73 -20.38 4.39
CA SER A 380 -3.34 -21.78 4.46
C SER A 380 -3.81 -22.52 3.23
N VAL A 381 -3.20 -23.69 2.95
CA VAL A 381 -3.67 -24.61 1.91
C VAL A 381 -5.14 -24.99 2.13
N GLN A 382 -5.58 -25.11 3.39
CA GLN A 382 -6.96 -25.43 3.73
C GLN A 382 -7.92 -24.32 3.30
N GLU A 383 -7.66 -23.07 3.68
CA GLU A 383 -8.53 -21.95 3.30
C GLU A 383 -8.63 -21.78 1.78
N LEU A 384 -7.50 -21.94 1.07
CA LEU A 384 -7.47 -21.91 -0.38
C LEU A 384 -8.25 -23.08 -1.00
N ALA A 385 -8.17 -24.28 -0.39
CA ALA A 385 -8.95 -25.45 -0.80
C ALA A 385 -10.46 -25.28 -0.55
N GLU A 386 -10.84 -24.53 0.49
CA GLU A 386 -12.22 -24.20 0.85
C GLU A 386 -12.83 -23.07 0.00
N GLY A 387 -12.03 -22.47 -0.89
CA GLY A 387 -12.50 -21.55 -1.93
C GLY A 387 -11.97 -20.13 -1.83
N ALA A 388 -11.03 -19.85 -0.92
CA ALA A 388 -10.32 -18.56 -0.97
C ALA A 388 -9.55 -18.42 -2.29
N ILE A 389 -9.61 -17.23 -2.89
CA ILE A 389 -8.86 -16.90 -4.11
C ILE A 389 -7.50 -16.36 -3.70
N GLY A 390 -6.44 -16.84 -4.31
CA GLY A 390 -5.10 -16.44 -3.91
C GLY A 390 -3.98 -17.08 -4.72
N THR A 391 -2.78 -17.09 -4.12
CA THR A 391 -1.58 -17.70 -4.69
C THR A 391 -0.98 -18.68 -3.70
N LEU A 392 -0.49 -19.80 -4.21
CA LEU A 392 0.27 -20.79 -3.44
C LEU A 392 1.63 -20.98 -4.12
N ALA A 393 2.70 -21.01 -3.36
CA ALA A 393 4.05 -21.14 -3.90
C ALA A 393 4.91 -22.11 -3.10
N ASP A 394 5.74 -22.87 -3.81
CA ASP A 394 6.80 -23.71 -3.25
C ASP A 394 8.17 -23.14 -3.63
N ALA A 395 9.25 -23.92 -3.51
CA ALA A 395 10.60 -23.47 -3.85
C ALA A 395 10.85 -23.27 -5.35
N ARG A 396 9.95 -23.73 -6.23
CA ARG A 396 10.16 -23.79 -7.68
C ARG A 396 9.08 -23.10 -8.49
N HIS A 397 7.86 -22.99 -7.97
CA HIS A 397 6.72 -22.50 -8.72
C HIS A 397 5.73 -21.73 -7.85
N SER A 398 4.97 -20.85 -8.48
CA SER A 398 3.83 -20.15 -7.89
C SER A 398 2.60 -20.36 -8.77
N VAL A 399 1.49 -20.75 -8.15
CA VAL A 399 0.23 -21.05 -8.83
C VAL A 399 -0.89 -20.17 -8.29
N ALA A 400 -1.84 -19.81 -9.17
CA ALA A 400 -3.10 -19.24 -8.74
C ALA A 400 -3.97 -20.36 -8.16
N VAL A 401 -4.64 -20.08 -7.03
CA VAL A 401 -5.68 -20.93 -6.48
C VAL A 401 -7.02 -20.21 -6.54
N ILE A 402 -7.99 -20.82 -7.22
CA ILE A 402 -9.34 -20.27 -7.41
C ILE A 402 -10.34 -21.39 -7.14
N ASP A 403 -11.22 -21.19 -6.17
CA ASP A 403 -12.27 -22.15 -5.78
C ASP A 403 -11.72 -23.58 -5.52
N GLY A 404 -10.57 -23.67 -4.82
CA GLY A 404 -9.90 -24.95 -4.51
C GLY A 404 -9.18 -25.61 -5.68
N MET A 405 -9.01 -24.91 -6.80
CA MET A 405 -8.36 -25.40 -8.02
C MET A 405 -7.07 -24.62 -8.28
N VAL A 406 -6.01 -25.31 -8.68
CA VAL A 406 -4.71 -24.73 -9.04
C VAL A 406 -4.55 -24.62 -10.55
N ASP A 407 -3.90 -23.54 -10.99
CA ASP A 407 -3.49 -23.36 -12.38
C ASP A 407 -2.11 -23.96 -12.61
N MET A 408 -2.02 -25.00 -13.46
CA MET A 408 -0.75 -25.61 -13.86
C MET A 408 -0.53 -25.34 -15.35
N TYR A 409 0.09 -24.20 -15.67
CA TYR A 409 0.35 -23.79 -17.06
C TYR A 409 -0.91 -23.83 -17.94
N GLY A 410 -2.02 -23.30 -17.41
CA GLY A 410 -3.32 -23.26 -18.07
C GLY A 410 -4.18 -24.50 -17.89
N GLN A 411 -3.69 -25.53 -17.19
CA GLN A 411 -4.47 -26.70 -16.82
C GLN A 411 -5.06 -26.54 -15.43
N LYS A 412 -6.39 -26.58 -15.36
CA LYS A 412 -7.14 -26.62 -14.10
C LYS A 412 -6.93 -27.97 -13.40
N ARG A 413 -6.36 -27.97 -12.19
CA ARG A 413 -6.20 -29.18 -11.36
C ARG A 413 -6.75 -28.98 -9.96
N SER A 414 -7.17 -30.06 -9.31
CA SER A 414 -7.62 -29.97 -7.92
C SER A 414 -6.45 -29.76 -6.98
N LEU A 415 -6.50 -28.74 -6.12
CA LEU A 415 -5.49 -28.52 -5.07
C LEU A 415 -5.42 -29.74 -4.15
N VAL A 416 -6.59 -30.29 -3.79
CA VAL A 416 -6.76 -31.37 -2.83
C VAL A 416 -6.13 -32.68 -3.29
N GLN A 417 -6.04 -32.89 -4.61
CA GLN A 417 -5.49 -34.09 -5.23
C GLN A 417 -4.08 -33.87 -5.81
N SER A 418 -3.46 -32.72 -5.53
CA SER A 418 -2.15 -32.35 -6.06
C SER A 418 -1.06 -32.41 -4.99
N ASP A 419 0.19 -32.51 -5.44
CA ASP A 419 1.37 -32.54 -4.56
C ASP A 419 1.58 -31.24 -3.75
N TRP A 420 0.84 -30.18 -4.09
CA TRP A 420 0.82 -28.88 -3.39
C TRP A 420 0.33 -28.94 -1.94
N LYS A 421 -0.29 -30.04 -1.52
CA LYS A 421 -0.66 -30.28 -0.12
C LYS A 421 0.53 -30.51 0.81
N GLY A 422 1.68 -30.93 0.27
CA GLY A 422 2.83 -31.34 1.07
C GLY A 422 3.71 -30.17 1.48
N TYR A 423 4.41 -29.58 0.51
CA TYR A 423 5.43 -28.57 0.75
C TYR A 423 5.10 -27.27 0.01
N PHE A 424 4.88 -26.21 0.78
CA PHE A 424 4.72 -24.85 0.26
C PHE A 424 5.56 -23.90 1.12
N ILE A 425 6.03 -22.82 0.50
CA ILE A 425 6.78 -21.74 1.15
C ILE A 425 5.83 -20.65 1.62
N ARG A 426 4.80 -20.31 0.81
CA ARG A 426 3.87 -19.24 1.14
C ARG A 426 2.49 -19.46 0.52
N ALA A 427 1.45 -19.19 1.30
CA ALA A 427 0.07 -19.19 0.86
C ALA A 427 -0.53 -17.81 1.16
N LEU A 428 -1.06 -17.16 0.12
CA LEU A 428 -1.64 -15.82 0.21
C LEU A 428 -3.06 -15.86 -0.34
N LYS A 429 -3.98 -15.12 0.29
CA LYS A 429 -5.34 -14.91 -0.21
C LYS A 429 -5.61 -13.44 -0.48
N LEU A 430 -6.46 -13.19 -1.47
CA LEU A 430 -7.03 -11.89 -1.72
C LEU A 430 -8.29 -11.67 -0.88
N VAL A 431 -8.35 -10.57 -0.13
CA VAL A 431 -9.45 -10.23 0.79
C VAL A 431 -10.40 -9.18 0.25
#